data_AF-A0A956LBL4-F1
#
_entry.id   AF-A0A956LBL4-F1
#
_cell.length_a   1.000
_cell.length_b   1.000
_cell.length_c   1.000
_cell.angle_alpha   90.00
_cell.angle_beta   90.00
_cell.angle_gamma   90.00
#
_symmetry.space_group_name_H-M   'P 1'
#
loop_
_entity.id
_entity.type
_entity.pdbx_description
1 polymer ?
#
loop_
_entity_poly.entity_id
_entity_poly.type
_entity_poly.pdbx_seq_one_letter_code
_entity_poly.pdbx_strand_id
1 'polypeptide(L)'
;MRDRRTFLRCLALLGTVGLVGTCRTEGEPSAPPEAAPIDEPAALRGWHYDVTLDGSLERADVHLCFAGRAPARLIPGLRDADPHGYDFRTADGEPLPRSGLGHGLEGLGEDGCVDYWVDLDGLERSGAGGRMVGRTGQSLMIRPSLWMWRPDVLPDGVEATLRLSLPPGVRASVPWPTEGGASRDEPGATYRLGRTAFDWLAYVVFGALTI
;
A
#
# COMPACT_ATOMS: atom_id res chain seq x y z
N MET A 1 -9.04 9.79 -38.27
CA MET A 1 -9.17 10.56 -39.52
C MET A 1 -8.54 11.93 -39.34
N ARG A 2 -7.27 12.11 -39.71
CA ARG A 2 -6.61 13.42 -39.76
C ARG A 2 -5.89 13.53 -41.10
N ASP A 3 -6.40 14.44 -41.91
CA ASP A 3 -6.06 14.71 -43.30
C ASP A 3 -4.70 15.42 -43.37
N ARG A 4 -3.69 14.78 -43.98
CA ARG A 4 -2.36 15.37 -44.23
C ARG A 4 -2.29 15.82 -45.69
N ARG A 5 -2.37 17.14 -45.90
CA ARG A 5 -2.19 17.75 -47.22
C ARG A 5 -0.71 17.86 -47.56
N THR A 6 -0.28 17.04 -48.51
CA THR A 6 1.01 17.11 -49.20
C THR A 6 0.98 18.24 -50.23
N PHE A 7 1.91 19.20 -50.14
CA PHE A 7 2.14 20.19 -51.19
C PHE A 7 3.21 19.68 -52.16
N LEU A 8 2.82 19.35 -53.40
CA LEU A 8 3.74 19.21 -54.53
C LEU A 8 3.92 20.58 -55.21
N ARG A 9 5.17 21.06 -55.32
CA ARG A 9 5.55 22.13 -56.26
C ARG A 9 6.27 21.50 -57.44
N CYS A 10 5.62 21.46 -58.61
CA CYS A 10 6.26 21.22 -59.90
C CYS A 10 6.85 22.54 -60.42
N LEU A 11 8.17 22.59 -60.57
CA LEU A 11 8.85 23.59 -61.40
C LEU A 11 9.41 22.86 -62.62
N ALA A 12 8.91 23.20 -63.81
CA ALA A 12 9.42 22.71 -65.08
C ALA A 12 10.37 23.76 -65.67
N LEU A 13 11.62 23.37 -65.93
CA LEU A 13 12.57 24.14 -66.74
C LEU A 13 13.26 23.21 -67.73
N LEU A 14 13.14 23.59 -69.01
CA LEU A 14 13.71 22.95 -70.19
C LEU A 14 15.22 23.20 -70.27
N GLY A 15 15.99 22.16 -70.56
CA GLY A 15 17.43 22.28 -70.86
C GLY A 15 18.11 20.94 -71.11
N THR A 16 18.28 20.57 -72.37
CA THR A 16 19.00 19.40 -72.90
C THR A 16 20.53 19.58 -72.82
N VAL A 17 21.24 18.75 -72.04
CA VAL A 17 22.60 18.20 -72.31
C VAL A 17 22.77 16.92 -71.48
N GLY A 18 23.27 15.86 -72.11
CA GLY A 18 23.39 14.52 -71.53
C GLY A 18 24.41 14.38 -70.40
N LEU A 19 24.01 13.65 -69.37
CA LEU A 19 24.86 13.00 -68.39
C LEU A 19 24.18 11.68 -67.99
N VAL A 20 24.92 10.57 -68.09
CA VAL A 20 24.51 9.26 -67.57
C VAL A 20 24.53 9.36 -66.05
N GLY A 21 23.41 9.77 -65.46
CA GLY A 21 23.19 9.80 -64.03
C GLY A 21 22.76 8.43 -63.54
N THR A 22 23.58 7.78 -62.72
CA THR A 22 23.15 6.63 -61.92
C THR A 22 22.08 7.10 -60.94
N CYS A 23 20.85 6.62 -61.09
CA CYS A 23 19.80 6.79 -60.09
C CYS A 23 20.27 6.10 -58.80
N ARG A 24 20.77 6.90 -57.84
CA ARG A 24 21.01 6.44 -56.48
C ARG A 24 19.66 6.51 -55.77
N THR A 25 19.07 5.36 -55.50
CA THR A 25 17.88 5.25 -54.65
C THR A 25 18.26 5.80 -53.28
N GLU A 26 17.75 6.98 -52.93
CA GLU A 26 17.88 7.52 -51.57
C GLU A 26 17.20 6.55 -50.62
N GLY A 27 17.99 6.05 -49.66
CA GLY A 27 17.51 5.14 -48.62
C GLY A 27 16.33 5.77 -47.90
N GLU A 28 15.26 4.99 -47.79
CA GLU A 28 14.08 5.29 -47.01
C GLU A 28 14.53 5.78 -45.61
N PRO A 29 14.07 6.95 -45.13
CA PRO A 29 14.40 7.41 -43.79
C PRO A 29 13.95 6.33 -42.82
N SER A 30 14.91 5.64 -42.22
CA SER A 30 14.64 4.66 -41.17
C SER A 30 13.72 5.31 -40.16
N ALA A 31 12.55 4.71 -39.94
CA ALA A 31 11.65 5.15 -38.89
C ALA A 31 12.45 5.31 -37.59
N PRO A 32 12.23 6.39 -36.82
CA PRO A 32 12.82 6.52 -35.49
C PRO A 32 12.55 5.22 -34.74
N PRO A 33 13.54 4.66 -34.01
CA PRO A 33 13.31 3.47 -33.21
C PRO A 33 12.09 3.75 -32.34
N GLU A 34 11.05 2.91 -32.50
CA GLU A 34 9.86 2.93 -31.67
C GLU A 34 10.35 2.95 -30.23
N ALA A 35 10.08 4.05 -29.53
CA ALA A 35 10.57 4.25 -28.19
C ALA A 35 10.12 3.03 -27.38
N ALA A 36 11.08 2.31 -26.80
CA ALA A 36 10.78 1.22 -25.89
C ALA A 36 9.75 1.75 -24.87
N PRO A 37 8.71 0.96 -24.54
CA PRO A 37 7.73 1.38 -23.55
C PRO A 37 8.51 1.84 -22.32
N ILE A 38 8.33 3.10 -21.95
CA ILE A 38 8.84 3.60 -20.68
C ILE A 38 8.03 2.82 -19.66
N ASP A 39 8.69 1.94 -18.90
CA ASP A 39 8.05 1.19 -17.82
C ASP A 39 7.45 2.22 -16.87
N GLU A 40 6.13 2.45 -17.00
CA GLU A 40 5.43 3.32 -16.09
C GLU A 40 5.44 2.61 -14.73
N PRO A 41 5.96 3.28 -13.69
CA PRO A 41 6.10 2.68 -12.38
C PRO A 41 4.73 2.18 -11.88
N ALA A 42 4.72 0.96 -11.36
CA ALA A 42 3.48 0.21 -11.19
C ALA A 42 2.60 0.86 -10.13
N ALA A 43 1.33 1.14 -10.47
CA ALA A 43 0.35 1.68 -9.53
C ALA A 43 0.21 0.78 -8.28
N LEU A 44 -0.21 1.37 -7.15
CA LEU A 44 -0.53 0.61 -5.94
C LEU A 44 -1.64 -0.41 -6.24
N ARG A 45 -1.34 -1.69 -6.02
CA ARG A 45 -2.26 -2.82 -6.29
C ARG A 45 -2.87 -3.40 -5.02
N GLY A 46 -2.20 -3.25 -3.88
CA GLY A 46 -2.60 -3.85 -2.61
C GLY A 46 -1.65 -3.53 -1.47
N TRP A 47 -2.01 -3.94 -0.26
CA TRP A 47 -1.08 -3.99 0.87
C TRP A 47 -1.45 -5.11 1.85
N HIS A 48 -0.47 -5.61 2.59
CA HIS A 48 -0.61 -6.70 3.54
C HIS A 48 -0.04 -6.31 4.89
N TYR A 49 -0.80 -6.57 5.95
CA TYR A 49 -0.34 -6.46 7.33
C TYR A 49 -0.02 -7.86 7.88
N ASP A 50 1.19 -8.05 8.38
CA ASP A 50 1.53 -9.13 9.29
C ASP A 50 1.67 -8.53 10.69
N VAL A 51 0.80 -8.95 11.62
CA VAL A 51 0.71 -8.35 12.96
C VAL A 51 0.95 -9.40 14.01
N THR A 52 1.93 -9.16 14.88
CA THR A 52 2.26 -10.02 16.00
C THR A 52 1.89 -9.33 17.30
N LEU A 53 1.12 -10.03 18.15
CA LEU A 53 0.78 -9.55 19.49
C LEU A 53 1.66 -10.24 20.54
N ASP A 54 2.08 -9.48 21.54
CA ASP A 54 2.75 -10.03 22.70
C ASP A 54 1.78 -10.73 23.68
N GLY A 55 2.34 -11.49 24.62
CA GLY A 55 1.56 -12.28 25.57
C GLY A 55 0.68 -11.45 26.53
N SER A 56 1.05 -10.20 26.80
CA SER A 56 0.31 -9.28 27.67
C SER A 56 -0.75 -8.46 26.91
N LEU A 57 -0.73 -8.48 25.58
CA LEU A 57 -1.52 -7.61 24.71
C LEU A 57 -1.25 -6.13 25.03
N GLU A 58 0.02 -5.81 25.27
CA GLU A 58 0.50 -4.44 25.52
C GLU A 58 1.23 -3.89 24.29
N ARG A 59 1.74 -4.77 23.42
CA ARG A 59 2.44 -4.40 22.18
C ARG A 59 1.88 -5.16 20.97
N ALA A 60 1.76 -4.44 19.87
CA ALA A 60 1.59 -5.03 18.54
C ALA A 60 2.78 -4.65 17.65
N ASP A 61 3.51 -5.64 17.17
CA ASP A 61 4.52 -5.46 16.12
C ASP A 61 3.84 -5.62 14.75
N VAL A 62 4.07 -4.68 13.85
CA VAL A 62 3.42 -4.63 12.54
C VAL A 62 4.45 -4.56 11.43
N HIS A 63 4.37 -5.52 10.52
CA HIS A 63 5.06 -5.52 9.24
C HIS A 63 4.04 -5.25 8.14
N LEU A 64 4.18 -4.14 7.42
CA LEU A 64 3.25 -3.68 6.40
C LEU A 64 3.94 -3.62 5.04
N CYS A 65 3.57 -4.49 4.13
CA CYS A 65 4.10 -4.50 2.76
C CYS A 65 3.10 -3.95 1.75
N PHE A 66 3.58 -3.15 0.80
CA PHE A 66 2.79 -2.69 -0.34
C PHE A 66 3.02 -3.60 -1.54
N ALA A 67 2.04 -3.70 -2.42
CA ALA A 67 2.20 -4.30 -3.75
C ALA A 67 2.14 -3.21 -4.82
N GLY A 68 3.21 -3.06 -5.60
CA GLY A 68 3.46 -1.95 -6.51
C GLY A 68 4.07 -0.75 -5.78
N ARG A 69 3.84 0.45 -6.30
CA ARG A 69 4.31 1.69 -5.70
C ARG A 69 3.61 1.99 -4.38
N ALA A 70 4.39 2.21 -3.33
CA ALA A 70 3.89 2.68 -2.04
C ALA A 70 3.15 4.04 -2.15
N PRO A 71 2.13 4.30 -1.31
CA PRO A 71 1.49 5.61 -1.25
C PRO A 71 2.47 6.69 -0.76
N ALA A 72 2.09 7.97 -0.86
CA ALA A 72 2.97 9.05 -0.43
C ALA A 72 3.26 8.98 1.09
N ARG A 73 2.23 8.66 1.89
CA ARG A 73 2.34 8.65 3.34
C ARG A 73 1.57 7.51 3.97
N LEU A 74 2.09 7.09 5.11
CA LEU A 74 1.41 6.26 6.08
C LEU A 74 0.85 7.15 7.20
N ILE A 75 -0.46 7.07 7.47
CA ILE A 75 -1.14 7.91 8.47
C ILE A 75 -1.90 7.04 9.49
N PRO A 76 -2.09 7.54 10.72
CA PRO A 76 -2.93 6.86 11.69
C PRO A 76 -4.41 6.94 11.27
N GLY A 77 -5.18 5.90 11.57
CA GLY A 77 -6.63 5.90 11.31
C GLY A 77 -7.41 6.89 12.19
N LEU A 78 -6.88 7.20 13.38
CA LEU A 78 -7.36 8.24 14.29
C LEU A 78 -6.19 9.05 14.82
N ARG A 79 -6.38 10.35 15.01
CA ARG A 79 -5.33 11.25 15.53
C ARG A 79 -4.77 10.75 16.87
N ASP A 80 -5.62 10.21 17.74
CA ASP A 80 -5.21 9.72 19.06
C ASP A 80 -4.28 8.50 18.99
N ALA A 81 -4.13 7.85 17.82
CA ALA A 81 -3.19 6.75 17.62
C ALA A 81 -1.76 7.20 17.34
N ASP A 82 -1.56 8.44 16.86
CA ASP A 82 -0.26 8.98 16.50
C ASP A 82 0.81 8.86 17.60
N PRO A 83 0.54 9.23 18.88
CA PRO A 83 1.55 9.15 19.93
C PRO A 83 1.87 7.72 20.38
N HIS A 84 1.13 6.72 19.90
CA HIS A 84 1.27 5.32 20.30
C HIS A 84 1.84 4.42 19.20
N GLY A 85 2.13 4.96 18.01
CA GLY A 85 2.91 4.28 16.98
C GLY A 85 4.38 4.65 17.12
N TYR A 86 5.26 3.65 17.08
CA TYR A 86 6.67 3.82 17.33
C TYR A 86 7.54 3.11 16.29
N ASP A 87 8.74 3.65 16.12
CA ASP A 87 9.83 3.01 15.40
C ASP A 87 9.55 2.64 13.94
N PHE A 88 8.85 3.52 13.22
CA PHE A 88 8.57 3.38 11.80
C PHE A 88 9.86 3.33 10.98
N ARG A 89 10.13 2.18 10.35
CA ARG A 89 11.33 1.90 9.57
C ARG A 89 11.00 1.15 8.29
N THR A 90 11.88 1.24 7.31
CA THR A 90 11.89 0.33 6.15
C THR A 90 12.37 -1.06 6.57
N ALA A 91 12.16 -2.07 5.72
CA ALA A 91 12.66 -3.43 5.94
C ALA A 91 14.21 -3.50 6.10
N ASP A 92 14.94 -2.55 5.51
CA ASP A 92 16.40 -2.43 5.66
C ASP A 92 16.81 -1.73 6.96
N GLY A 93 15.84 -1.31 7.79
CA GLY A 93 16.04 -0.70 9.10
C GLY A 93 16.14 0.82 9.09
N GLU A 94 16.05 1.47 7.94
CA GLU A 94 16.13 2.93 7.83
C GLU A 94 14.87 3.62 8.39
N PRO A 95 14.99 4.63 9.26
CA PRO A 95 13.85 5.30 9.86
C PRO A 95 13.07 6.12 8.84
N LEU A 96 11.74 6.00 8.87
CA LEU A 96 10.86 6.77 8.00
C LEU A 96 10.68 8.22 8.50
N PRO A 97 10.86 9.23 7.64
CA PRO A 97 10.73 10.62 8.03
C PRO A 97 9.30 10.94 8.46
N ARG A 98 9.14 11.76 9.50
CA ARG A 98 7.82 12.29 9.88
C ARG A 98 7.31 13.24 8.80
N SER A 99 6.03 13.09 8.44
CA SER A 99 5.34 13.90 7.43
C SER A 99 3.94 14.28 7.92
N GLY A 100 3.84 15.39 8.64
CA GLY A 100 2.59 15.83 9.29
C GLY A 100 2.17 14.88 10.42
N LEU A 101 0.93 14.37 10.34
CA LEU A 101 0.40 13.34 11.26
C LEU A 101 0.88 11.92 10.91
N GLY A 102 1.75 11.77 9.90
CA GLY A 102 2.13 10.48 9.34
C GLY A 102 3.64 10.31 9.18
N HIS A 103 4.01 9.30 8.41
CA HIS A 103 5.36 9.06 7.95
C HIS A 103 5.39 9.11 6.42
N GLY A 104 6.39 9.78 5.87
CA GLY A 104 6.66 9.78 4.43
C GLY A 104 7.19 8.42 3.99
N LEU A 105 6.72 7.93 2.85
CA LEU A 105 7.19 6.68 2.24
C LEU A 105 7.99 6.94 0.97
N GLU A 106 8.41 8.19 0.75
CA GLU A 106 9.31 8.52 -0.35
C GLU A 106 10.60 7.73 -0.22
N GLY A 107 10.93 6.92 -1.24
CA GLY A 107 12.13 6.08 -1.23
C GLY A 107 11.93 4.64 -0.75
N LEU A 108 10.72 4.24 -0.33
CA LEU A 108 10.43 2.85 0.04
C LEU A 108 10.60 1.85 -1.11
N GLY A 109 10.58 2.33 -2.36
CA GLY A 109 10.67 1.50 -3.56
C GLY A 109 9.33 0.85 -3.95
N GLU A 110 9.38 0.04 -5.01
CA GLU A 110 8.26 -0.83 -5.37
C GLU A 110 8.26 -2.08 -4.47
N ASP A 111 7.05 -2.55 -4.13
CA ASP A 111 6.84 -3.73 -3.29
C ASP A 111 7.53 -3.65 -1.90
N GLY A 112 7.80 -2.43 -1.41
CA GLY A 112 8.53 -2.21 -0.17
C GLY A 112 7.67 -2.35 1.08
N CYS A 113 8.34 -2.58 2.22
CA CYS A 113 7.70 -2.86 3.51
C CYS A 113 8.15 -1.90 4.62
N VAL A 114 7.22 -1.66 5.55
CA VAL A 114 7.38 -0.81 6.71
C VAL A 114 7.21 -1.63 7.98
N ASP A 115 8.16 -1.53 8.89
CA ASP A 115 8.08 -2.08 10.24
C ASP A 115 7.77 -0.96 11.24
N TYR A 116 6.86 -1.23 12.17
CA TYR A 116 6.56 -0.36 13.31
C TYR A 116 5.95 -1.17 14.45
N TRP A 117 5.83 -0.57 15.63
CA TRP A 117 5.08 -1.18 16.72
C TRP A 117 4.11 -0.19 17.36
N VAL A 118 3.08 -0.74 18.01
CA VAL A 118 2.01 0.03 18.65
C VAL A 118 1.97 -0.28 20.15
N ASP A 119 1.95 0.78 20.98
CA ASP A 119 1.75 0.71 22.43
C ASP A 119 0.25 0.59 22.76
N LEU A 120 -0.23 -0.65 22.89
CA LEU A 120 -1.64 -0.95 23.18
C LEU A 120 -2.02 -0.58 24.62
N ASP A 121 -1.08 -0.76 25.56
CA ASP A 121 -1.28 -0.36 26.96
C ASP A 121 -1.33 1.16 27.11
N GLY A 122 -0.44 1.88 26.43
CA GLY A 122 -0.48 3.34 26.37
C GLY A 122 -1.78 3.87 25.78
N LEU A 123 -2.30 3.25 24.72
CA LEU A 123 -3.62 3.59 24.14
C LEU A 123 -4.74 3.44 25.16
N GLU A 124 -4.74 2.34 25.91
CA GLU A 124 -5.72 2.08 26.96
C GLU A 124 -5.63 3.12 28.09
N ARG A 125 -4.42 3.38 28.59
CA ARG A 125 -4.18 4.29 29.73
C ARG A 125 -4.42 5.76 29.40
N SER A 126 -4.15 6.19 28.17
CA SER A 126 -4.36 7.57 27.77
C SER A 126 -5.84 7.92 27.63
N GLY A 127 -6.72 6.91 27.57
CA GLY A 127 -8.11 7.09 27.18
C GLY A 127 -8.23 7.64 25.76
N ALA A 128 -7.18 7.47 24.93
CA ALA A 128 -7.17 7.81 23.51
C ALA A 128 -8.42 7.23 22.86
N GLY A 129 -9.29 8.11 22.40
CA GLY A 129 -10.55 7.73 21.80
C GLY A 129 -11.70 7.32 22.73
N GLY A 130 -11.62 7.50 24.04
CA GLY A 130 -12.70 7.14 24.96
C GLY A 130 -13.03 5.65 24.91
N ARG A 131 -14.27 5.25 24.58
CA ARG A 131 -14.70 3.83 24.50
C ARG A 131 -14.16 3.08 23.26
N MET A 132 -13.07 3.54 22.67
CA MET A 132 -12.48 2.98 21.45
C MET A 132 -11.40 1.92 21.73
N VAL A 133 -10.92 1.86 22.97
CA VAL A 133 -10.04 0.82 23.50
C VAL A 133 -10.47 0.51 24.94
N GLY A 134 -10.35 -0.75 25.36
CA GLY A 134 -10.59 -1.13 26.75
C GLY A 134 -10.35 -2.60 27.02
N ARG A 135 -10.11 -2.92 28.28
CA ARG A 135 -9.82 -4.27 28.74
C ARG A 135 -10.92 -4.83 29.64
N THR A 136 -11.18 -6.12 29.51
CA THR A 136 -12.02 -6.88 30.44
C THR A 136 -11.32 -8.19 30.76
N GLY A 137 -10.90 -8.36 32.01
CA GLY A 137 -10.02 -9.45 32.39
C GLY A 137 -8.70 -9.38 31.63
N GLN A 138 -8.38 -10.42 30.85
CA GLN A 138 -7.19 -10.50 30.00
C GLN A 138 -7.52 -10.26 28.52
N SER A 139 -8.72 -9.75 28.20
CA SER A 139 -9.13 -9.48 26.82
C SER A 139 -9.07 -8.00 26.52
N LEU A 140 -8.45 -7.65 25.39
CA LEU A 140 -8.37 -6.30 24.84
C LEU A 140 -9.40 -6.14 23.73
N MET A 141 -10.25 -5.12 23.83
CA MET A 141 -11.12 -4.65 22.75
C MET A 141 -10.55 -3.35 22.21
N ILE A 142 -10.32 -3.27 20.91
CA ILE A 142 -9.68 -2.12 20.27
C ILE A 142 -10.22 -1.86 18.87
N ARG A 143 -10.34 -0.59 18.48
CA ARG A 143 -10.68 -0.20 17.10
C ARG A 143 -9.47 -0.35 16.17
N PRO A 144 -9.63 -0.90 14.95
CA PRO A 144 -8.57 -0.96 13.92
C PRO A 144 -7.85 0.36 13.70
N SER A 145 -8.60 1.47 13.67
CA SER A 145 -8.07 2.82 13.43
C SER A 145 -7.09 3.32 14.50
N LEU A 146 -6.97 2.63 15.64
CA LEU A 146 -6.00 2.95 16.70
C LEU A 146 -4.64 2.25 16.55
N TRP A 147 -4.53 1.22 15.70
CA TRP A 147 -3.30 0.43 15.59
C TRP A 147 -2.93 0.05 14.15
N MET A 148 -3.88 0.10 13.21
CA MET A 148 -3.64 -0.09 11.79
C MET A 148 -3.41 1.25 11.11
N TRP A 149 -2.14 1.60 10.94
CA TRP A 149 -1.75 2.74 10.12
C TRP A 149 -2.03 2.42 8.66
N ARG A 150 -2.47 3.41 7.88
CA ARG A 150 -3.00 3.19 6.53
C ARG A 150 -2.43 4.19 5.52
N PRO A 151 -2.46 3.85 4.21
CA PRO A 151 -2.23 4.84 3.15
C PRO A 151 -3.05 6.11 3.36
N ASP A 152 -2.48 7.28 3.08
CA ASP A 152 -3.21 8.55 3.18
C ASP A 152 -4.35 8.68 2.16
N VAL A 153 -4.18 8.08 0.99
CA VAL A 153 -5.23 7.87 -0.02
C VAL A 153 -5.58 6.38 -0.07
N LEU A 154 -6.88 6.05 0.04
CA LEU A 154 -7.38 4.69 -0.19
C LEU A 154 -7.95 4.62 -1.61
N PRO A 155 -7.23 4.03 -2.58
CA PRO A 155 -7.75 3.89 -3.92
C PRO A 155 -8.88 2.86 -3.94
N ASP A 156 -9.87 3.08 -4.78
CA ASP A 156 -10.95 2.11 -4.97
C ASP A 156 -10.41 0.83 -5.64
N GLY A 157 -10.94 -0.32 -5.24
CA GLY A 157 -10.59 -1.61 -5.84
C GLY A 157 -9.23 -2.19 -5.44
N VAL A 158 -8.52 -1.56 -4.50
CA VAL A 158 -7.26 -2.08 -3.95
C VAL A 158 -7.56 -3.06 -2.81
N GLU A 159 -6.93 -4.24 -2.85
CA GLU A 159 -7.11 -5.28 -1.84
C GLU A 159 -6.10 -5.07 -0.70
N ALA A 160 -6.62 -4.98 0.52
CA ALA A 160 -5.82 -4.97 1.73
C ALA A 160 -6.07 -6.26 2.51
N THR A 161 -5.03 -6.81 3.12
CA THR A 161 -5.11 -8.09 3.84
C THR A 161 -4.39 -8.03 5.17
N LEU A 162 -4.78 -8.89 6.11
CA LEU A 162 -4.22 -8.96 7.45
C LEU A 162 -3.96 -10.42 7.84
N ARG A 163 -2.80 -10.69 8.39
CA ARG A 163 -2.49 -11.90 9.13
C ARG A 163 -2.18 -11.57 10.59
N LEU A 164 -2.67 -12.40 11.49
CA LEU A 164 -2.46 -12.27 12.93
C LEU A 164 -1.62 -13.43 13.44
N SER A 165 -0.52 -13.10 14.11
CA SER A 165 0.32 -14.00 14.89
C SER A 165 0.01 -13.77 16.37
N LEU A 166 -0.79 -14.66 16.95
CA LEU A 166 -1.29 -14.55 18.32
C LEU A 166 -0.48 -15.44 19.27
N PRO A 167 -0.23 -15.00 20.52
CA PRO A 167 0.43 -15.83 21.52
C PRO A 167 -0.46 -17.03 21.92
N PRO A 168 0.11 -18.10 22.49
CA PRO A 168 -0.66 -19.27 22.92
C PRO A 168 -1.80 -18.90 23.87
N GLY A 169 -3.00 -19.43 23.61
CA GLY A 169 -4.19 -19.17 24.43
C GLY A 169 -4.95 -17.88 24.10
N VAL A 170 -4.42 -17.04 23.21
CA VAL A 170 -5.12 -15.86 22.69
C VAL A 170 -5.81 -16.19 21.37
N ARG A 171 -7.05 -15.73 21.24
CA ARG A 171 -7.85 -15.76 20.03
C ARG A 171 -8.24 -14.35 19.62
N ALA A 172 -8.59 -14.18 18.35
CA ALA A 172 -9.08 -12.92 17.80
C ALA A 172 -10.54 -13.05 17.34
N SER A 173 -11.39 -12.13 17.78
CA SER A 173 -12.68 -11.87 17.17
C SER A 173 -12.56 -10.63 16.30
N VAL A 174 -12.59 -10.85 14.98
CA VAL A 174 -12.49 -9.81 13.97
C VAL A 174 -13.76 -9.74 13.11
N PRO A 175 -14.12 -8.55 12.61
CA PRO A 175 -15.30 -8.38 11.75
C PRO A 175 -15.06 -8.79 10.30
N TRP A 176 -13.82 -9.12 9.94
CA TRP A 176 -13.43 -9.36 8.56
C TRP A 176 -13.61 -10.83 8.14
N PRO A 177 -13.96 -11.09 6.87
CA PRO A 177 -13.97 -12.44 6.33
C PRO A 177 -12.54 -12.95 6.11
N THR A 178 -12.36 -14.26 6.22
CA THR A 178 -11.12 -14.93 5.84
C THR A 178 -11.00 -15.04 4.32
N GLU A 179 -9.78 -15.04 3.80
CA GLU A 179 -9.50 -15.36 2.40
C GLU A 179 -9.77 -16.83 2.12
N GLY A 180 -10.29 -17.12 0.91
CA GLY A 180 -10.53 -18.48 0.44
C GLY A 180 -11.54 -19.30 1.25
N GLY A 181 -12.25 -18.70 2.21
CA GLY A 181 -13.16 -19.41 3.12
C GLY A 181 -12.44 -20.25 4.19
N ALA A 182 -11.16 -19.97 4.46
CA ALA A 182 -10.40 -20.62 5.53
C ALA A 182 -11.08 -20.46 6.89
N SER A 183 -10.86 -21.42 7.79
CA SER A 183 -11.39 -21.31 9.16
C SER A 183 -10.69 -20.16 9.90
N ARG A 184 -11.44 -19.42 10.72
CA ARG A 184 -10.88 -18.34 11.55
C ARG A 184 -9.88 -18.84 12.59
N ASP A 185 -10.03 -20.09 13.00
CA ASP A 185 -9.13 -20.74 13.97
C ASP A 185 -7.89 -21.35 13.32
N GLU A 186 -7.79 -21.29 11.99
CA GLU A 186 -6.63 -21.81 11.27
C GLU A 186 -5.39 -20.94 11.54
N PRO A 187 -4.26 -21.52 11.99
CA PRO A 187 -3.03 -20.78 12.17
C PRO A 187 -2.61 -20.10 10.86
N GLY A 188 -2.43 -18.77 10.89
CA GLY A 188 -2.07 -18.00 9.71
C GLY A 188 -3.23 -17.67 8.77
N ALA A 189 -4.48 -17.80 9.22
CA ALA A 189 -5.63 -17.27 8.48
C ALA A 189 -5.39 -15.81 8.06
N THR A 190 -5.62 -15.53 6.79
CA THR A 190 -5.54 -14.18 6.21
C THR A 190 -6.95 -13.59 6.11
N TYR A 191 -7.11 -12.35 6.55
CA TYR A 191 -8.36 -11.62 6.57
C TYR A 191 -8.39 -10.57 5.47
N ARG A 192 -9.52 -10.44 4.77
CA ARG A 192 -9.71 -9.38 3.76
C ARG A 192 -10.18 -8.09 4.42
N LEU A 193 -9.41 -7.04 4.21
CA LEU A 193 -9.71 -5.69 4.68
C LEU A 193 -10.32 -4.90 3.53
N GLY A 194 -11.65 -4.86 3.50
CA GLY A 194 -12.35 -3.91 2.64
C GLY A 194 -12.17 -2.47 3.13
N ARG A 195 -12.61 -1.50 2.33
CA ARG A 195 -12.60 -0.07 2.69
C ARG A 195 -13.22 0.22 4.07
N THR A 196 -14.24 -0.55 4.46
CA THR A 196 -14.91 -0.44 5.76
C THR A 196 -13.99 -0.77 6.94
N ALA A 197 -12.91 -1.54 6.75
CA ALA A 197 -11.90 -1.77 7.79
C ALA A 197 -11.21 -0.47 8.24
N PHE A 198 -11.15 0.53 7.36
CA PHE A 198 -10.46 1.80 7.58
C PHE A 198 -11.41 2.96 7.84
N ASP A 199 -12.63 2.92 7.28
CA ASP A 199 -13.58 4.03 7.36
C ASP A 199 -14.65 3.86 8.47
N TRP A 200 -14.93 2.64 8.95
CA TRP A 200 -16.07 2.38 9.85
C TRP A 200 -15.70 2.15 11.32
N LEU A 201 -16.70 2.26 12.20
CA LEU A 201 -16.61 1.95 13.63
C LEU A 201 -16.62 0.42 13.86
N ALA A 202 -15.49 -0.24 13.56
CA ALA A 202 -15.30 -1.65 13.86
C ALA A 202 -14.51 -1.83 15.17
N TYR A 203 -14.73 -2.98 15.83
CA TYR A 203 -13.92 -3.42 16.97
C TYR A 203 -13.33 -4.79 16.69
N VAL A 204 -12.10 -4.96 17.16
CA VAL A 204 -11.41 -6.25 17.25
C VAL A 204 -11.25 -6.59 18.72
N VAL A 205 -11.43 -7.86 19.06
CA VAL A 205 -11.18 -8.35 20.41
C VAL A 205 -10.09 -9.40 20.38
N PHE A 206 -9.07 -9.25 21.23
CA PHE A 206 -8.03 -10.23 21.46
C PHE A 206 -8.13 -10.75 22.89
N GLY A 207 -8.04 -12.05 23.12
CA GLY A 207 -8.01 -12.61 24.47
C GLY A 207 -8.35 -14.09 24.53
N ALA A 208 -8.58 -14.61 25.74
CA ALA A 208 -9.07 -15.97 25.95
C ALA A 208 -10.57 -16.05 25.63
N LEU A 209 -10.90 -16.08 24.33
CA LEU A 209 -12.28 -16.05 23.86
C LEU A 209 -12.89 -17.45 23.81
N THR A 210 -14.08 -17.59 24.38
CA THR A 210 -14.99 -18.69 24.07
C THR A 210 -15.86 -18.22 22.90
N ILE A 211 -15.47 -18.62 21.70
CA ILE A 211 -16.19 -18.37 20.44
C ILE A 211 -16.78 -19.68 19.93
#